data_AF-A0A7Y5TCH5-F1
#
_entry.id   AF-A0A7Y5TCH5-F1
#
_cell.length_a   1.000
_cell.length_b   1.000
_cell.length_c   1.000
_cell.angle_alpha   90.00
_cell.angle_beta   90.00
_cell.angle_gamma   90.00
#
_symmetry.space_group_name_H-M   'P 1'
#
loop_
_entity.id
_entity.type
_entity.pdbx_description
1 polymer ?
#
loop_
_entity_poly.entity_id
_entity_poly.type
_entity_poly.pdbx_seq_one_letter_code
_entity_poly.pdbx_strand_id
1 'polypeptide(L)'
;MLGERGQRGGLHGATVGRVGDAIVRARSTIIYVVTEALVLGRLGVKTTLLTLLAAALLFGGASALALLVGLGGREVAAEVAAGRYQRRIVTVGARIDLDGITGTVVDLRAATTEISTDADGTLHVPYSTLLASPLQVRQQSDAGR
;
A
#
# COMPACT_ATOMS: atom_id res chain seq x y z
N MET A 1 -27.84 -18.83 48.30
CA MET A 1 -28.36 -18.04 47.17
C MET A 1 -27.31 -16.99 46.82
N LEU A 2 -26.96 -16.90 45.53
CA LEU A 2 -25.99 -16.00 44.88
C LEU A 2 -24.52 -16.14 45.33
N GLY A 3 -23.56 -16.46 44.47
CA GLY A 3 -23.58 -16.44 43.01
C GLY A 3 -22.27 -15.84 42.52
N GLU A 4 -21.50 -16.67 41.85
CA GLU A 4 -20.26 -16.36 41.15
C GLU A 4 -20.29 -14.99 40.45
N ARG A 5 -19.28 -14.16 40.71
CA ARG A 5 -18.97 -13.00 39.87
C ARG A 5 -17.48 -12.94 39.60
N GLY A 6 -17.15 -13.17 38.33
CA GLY A 6 -16.32 -12.17 37.65
C GLY A 6 -14.91 -12.57 37.24
N GLN A 7 -14.64 -13.84 36.92
CA GLN A 7 -13.48 -14.19 36.11
C GLN A 7 -13.71 -13.76 34.65
N ARG A 8 -13.58 -12.46 34.35
CA ARG A 8 -13.61 -11.92 32.99
C ARG A 8 -12.67 -10.72 32.83
N GLY A 9 -11.54 -10.96 32.18
CA GLY A 9 -10.66 -9.95 31.61
C GLY A 9 -9.34 -10.60 31.21
N GLY A 10 -8.91 -10.65 29.95
CA GLY A 10 -9.52 -10.24 28.70
C GLY A 10 -8.67 -10.86 27.59
N LEU A 11 -9.32 -11.60 26.69
CA LEU A 11 -8.73 -12.28 25.52
C LEU A 11 -8.32 -11.29 24.40
N HIS A 12 -7.72 -10.15 24.73
CA HIS A 12 -7.49 -9.04 23.78
C HIS A 12 -6.06 -8.97 23.18
N GLY A 13 -5.21 -9.98 23.36
CA GLY A 13 -3.81 -9.95 22.89
C GLY A 13 -3.42 -10.92 21.76
N ALA A 14 -4.26 -11.91 21.41
CA ALA A 14 -3.80 -13.08 20.65
C ALA A 14 -3.74 -12.90 19.10
N THR A 15 -4.17 -11.75 18.57
CA THR A 15 -4.23 -11.50 17.11
C THR A 15 -3.07 -10.64 16.59
N VAL A 16 -2.47 -9.77 17.41
CA VAL A 16 -1.41 -8.85 16.96
C VAL A 16 -0.03 -9.53 16.89
N GLY A 17 0.22 -10.57 17.69
CA GLY A 17 1.51 -11.29 17.72
C GLY A 17 1.79 -12.19 16.51
N ARG A 18 0.75 -12.68 15.81
CA ARG A 18 0.94 -13.67 14.73
C ARG A 18 1.65 -13.11 13.50
N VAL A 19 1.46 -11.83 13.19
CA VAL A 19 2.08 -11.18 12.02
C VAL A 19 3.56 -10.92 12.29
N GLY A 20 3.91 -10.43 13.49
CA GLY A 20 5.30 -10.23 13.90
C GLY A 20 6.10 -11.53 13.90
N ASP A 21 5.53 -12.59 14.47
CA ASP A 21 6.18 -13.89 14.52
C ASP A 21 6.28 -14.56 13.14
N ALA A 22 5.32 -14.33 12.24
CA ALA A 22 5.40 -14.81 10.86
C ALA A 22 6.52 -14.14 10.07
N ILE A 23 6.72 -12.83 10.24
CA ILE A 23 7.82 -12.09 9.61
C ILE A 23 9.17 -12.56 10.16
N VAL A 24 9.28 -12.78 11.48
CA VAL A 24 10.51 -13.28 12.11
C VAL A 24 10.83 -14.72 11.68
N ARG A 25 9.80 -15.59 11.56
CA ARG A 25 9.97 -16.95 11.03
C ARG A 25 10.38 -16.96 9.56
N ALA A 26 9.77 -16.12 8.73
CA ALA A 26 10.10 -16.01 7.31
C ALA A 26 11.57 -15.63 7.07
N ARG A 27 12.12 -14.70 7.88
CA ARG A 27 13.55 -14.36 7.86
C ARG A 27 14.43 -15.58 8.12
N SER A 28 14.11 -16.33 9.18
CA SER A 28 14.94 -17.46 9.62
C SER A 28 15.03 -18.54 8.53
N THR A 29 13.89 -18.89 7.92
CA THR A 29 13.83 -19.91 6.86
C THR A 29 14.68 -19.55 5.64
N ILE A 30 14.70 -18.28 5.22
CA ILE A 30 15.51 -17.84 4.07
C ILE A 30 17.00 -18.04 4.35
N ILE A 31 17.47 -17.67 5.55
CA ILE A 31 18.89 -17.82 5.91
C ILE A 31 19.29 -19.30 5.92
N TYR A 32 18.44 -20.19 6.46
CA TYR A 32 18.70 -21.64 6.47
C TYR A 32 18.81 -22.21 5.06
N VAL A 33 17.85 -21.91 4.17
CA VAL A 33 17.86 -22.41 2.79
C VAL A 33 19.10 -21.94 2.03
N VAL A 34 19.50 -20.66 2.20
CA VAL A 34 20.72 -20.12 1.58
C VAL A 34 21.96 -20.82 2.12
N THR A 35 22.01 -21.10 3.42
CA THR A 35 23.15 -21.77 4.07
C THR A 35 23.27 -23.24 3.65
N GLU A 36 22.18 -23.99 3.62
CA GLU A 36 22.20 -25.39 3.16
C GLU A 36 22.66 -25.49 1.70
N ALA A 37 22.15 -24.61 0.83
CA ALA A 37 22.59 -24.54 -0.56
C ALA A 37 24.11 -24.30 -0.70
N LEU A 38 24.70 -23.46 0.16
CA LEU A 38 26.13 -23.19 0.22
C LEU A 38 26.93 -24.40 0.74
N VAL A 39 26.42 -25.09 1.76
CA VAL A 39 27.09 -26.25 2.38
C VAL A 39 27.09 -27.46 1.45
N LEU A 40 25.98 -27.72 0.75
CA LEU A 40 25.90 -28.79 -0.23
C LEU A 40 26.92 -28.61 -1.39
N GLY A 41 27.31 -27.37 -1.67
CA GLY A 41 28.38 -27.04 -2.61
C GLY A 41 29.78 -27.52 -2.19
N ARG A 42 29.97 -28.02 -0.96
CA ARG A 42 31.25 -28.56 -0.47
C ARG A 42 31.44 -30.07 -0.73
N LEU A 43 30.42 -30.79 -1.26
CA LEU A 43 30.38 -32.27 -1.33
C LEU A 43 30.94 -32.92 -2.61
N GLY A 44 31.61 -32.18 -3.50
CA GLY A 44 32.39 -32.80 -4.59
C GLY A 44 31.59 -33.36 -5.79
N VAL A 45 30.25 -33.35 -5.76
CA VAL A 45 29.41 -33.49 -6.95
C VAL A 45 29.40 -32.17 -7.70
N LYS A 46 29.59 -32.16 -9.04
CA LYS A 46 29.63 -30.96 -9.93
C LYS A 46 28.83 -29.78 -9.37
N THR A 47 29.51 -28.96 -8.58
CA THR A 47 28.90 -27.99 -7.66
C THR A 47 28.13 -26.91 -8.40
N THR A 48 28.54 -26.65 -9.63
CA THR A 48 27.87 -25.78 -10.59
C THR A 48 26.39 -26.11 -10.76
N LEU A 49 26.01 -27.38 -10.89
CA LEU A 49 24.61 -27.74 -11.12
C LEU A 49 23.74 -27.48 -9.89
N LEU A 50 24.23 -27.85 -8.71
CA LEU A 50 23.49 -27.69 -7.47
C LEU A 50 23.36 -26.21 -7.07
N THR A 51 24.44 -25.43 -7.21
CA THR A 51 24.40 -23.99 -6.99
C THR A 51 23.47 -23.30 -7.97
N LEU A 52 23.43 -23.73 -9.25
CA LEU A 52 22.51 -23.17 -10.23
C LEU A 52 21.05 -23.51 -9.91
N LEU A 53 20.76 -24.74 -9.47
CA LEU A 53 19.41 -25.13 -9.04
C LEU A 53 18.96 -24.34 -7.80
N ALA A 54 19.81 -24.21 -6.80
CA ALA A 54 19.51 -23.41 -5.61
C ALA A 54 19.30 -21.93 -5.96
N ALA A 55 20.18 -21.36 -6.79
CA ALA A 55 20.03 -19.99 -7.28
C ALA A 55 18.73 -19.81 -8.07
N ALA A 56 18.37 -20.76 -8.93
CA ALA A 56 17.14 -20.72 -9.71
C ALA A 56 15.89 -20.79 -8.82
N LEU A 57 15.88 -21.63 -7.78
CA LEU A 57 14.76 -21.71 -6.83
C LEU A 57 14.63 -20.44 -6.01
N LEU A 58 15.74 -19.91 -5.49
CA LEU A 58 15.75 -18.66 -4.73
C LEU A 58 15.33 -17.48 -5.59
N PHE A 59 15.91 -17.36 -6.79
CA PHE A 59 15.57 -16.29 -7.73
C PHE A 59 14.12 -16.41 -8.21
N GLY A 60 13.65 -17.61 -8.53
CA GLY A 60 12.28 -17.86 -8.94
C GLY A 60 11.28 -17.50 -7.84
N GLY A 61 11.52 -17.97 -6.61
CA GLY A 61 10.68 -17.63 -5.46
C GLY A 61 10.69 -16.13 -5.13
N ALA A 62 11.87 -15.52 -5.10
CA ALA A 62 12.02 -14.08 -4.87
C ALA A 62 11.35 -13.25 -5.98
N SER A 63 11.51 -13.66 -7.24
CA SER A 63 10.89 -12.99 -8.40
C SER A 63 9.38 -13.13 -8.38
N ALA A 64 8.85 -14.31 -8.05
CA ALA A 64 7.42 -14.51 -7.91
C ALA A 64 6.83 -13.59 -6.84
N LEU A 65 7.47 -13.50 -5.66
CA LEU A 65 7.06 -12.58 -4.60
C LEU A 65 7.18 -11.11 -5.03
N ALA A 66 8.28 -10.74 -5.67
CA ALA A 66 8.50 -9.38 -6.17
C ALA A 66 7.43 -8.99 -7.20
N LEU A 67 7.07 -9.90 -8.10
CA LEU A 67 6.02 -9.69 -9.09
C LEU A 67 4.64 -9.62 -8.44
N LEU A 68 4.32 -10.51 -7.50
CA LEU A 68 3.06 -10.47 -6.75
C LEU A 68 2.89 -9.13 -6.03
N VAL A 69 3.93 -8.65 -5.34
CA VAL A 69 3.91 -7.36 -4.64
C VAL A 69 3.90 -6.19 -5.60
N GLY A 70 4.75 -6.20 -6.62
CA GLY A 70 4.90 -5.10 -7.57
C GLY A 70 3.66 -4.92 -8.47
N LEU A 71 3.15 -6.02 -9.03
CA LEU A 71 1.95 -5.99 -9.86
C LEU A 71 0.69 -5.82 -9.01
N GLY A 72 0.60 -6.49 -7.85
CA GLY A 72 -0.55 -6.39 -6.95
C GLY A 72 -0.68 -5.02 -6.28
N GLY A 73 0.43 -4.34 -6.01
CA GLY A 73 0.45 -2.99 -5.43
C GLY A 73 0.45 -1.84 -6.44
N ARG A 74 0.40 -2.15 -7.75
CA ARG A 74 0.55 -1.16 -8.83
C ARG A 74 -0.45 -0.01 -8.74
N GLU A 75 -1.70 -0.30 -8.42
CA GLU A 75 -2.77 0.70 -8.38
C GLU A 75 -2.56 1.69 -7.23
N VAL A 76 -2.20 1.19 -6.03
CA VAL A 76 -1.84 2.04 -4.88
C VAL A 76 -0.60 2.88 -5.19
N ALA A 77 0.41 2.30 -5.84
CA ALA A 77 1.61 3.05 -6.26
C ALA A 77 1.26 4.17 -7.25
N ALA A 78 0.33 3.93 -8.17
CA ALA A 78 -0.17 4.92 -9.11
C ALA A 78 -0.89 6.06 -8.39
N GLU A 79 -1.76 5.77 -7.42
CA GLU A 79 -2.43 6.79 -6.59
C GLU A 79 -1.44 7.65 -5.81
N VAL A 80 -0.41 7.04 -5.23
CA VAL A 80 0.62 7.77 -4.46
C VAL A 80 1.44 8.68 -5.38
N ALA A 81 1.79 8.23 -6.59
CA ALA A 81 2.48 9.04 -7.58
C ALA A 81 1.58 10.20 -8.07
N ALA A 82 0.31 9.90 -8.33
CA ALA A 82 -0.69 10.85 -8.77
C ALA A 82 -0.95 11.95 -7.72
N GLY A 83 -1.11 11.57 -6.45
CA GLY A 83 -1.28 12.49 -5.34
C GLY A 83 -0.09 13.42 -5.13
N ARG A 84 1.14 12.93 -5.33
CA ARG A 84 2.34 13.79 -5.28
C ARG A 84 2.34 14.89 -6.35
N TYR A 85 1.82 14.59 -7.53
CA TYR A 85 1.69 15.58 -8.60
C TYR A 85 0.57 16.59 -8.28
N GLN A 86 -0.62 16.10 -7.91
CA GLN A 86 -1.78 16.97 -7.66
C GLN A 86 -1.61 17.91 -6.48
N ARG A 87 -0.89 17.51 -5.42
CA ARG A 87 -0.57 18.40 -4.30
C ARG A 87 0.23 19.66 -4.70
N ARG A 88 0.76 19.73 -5.92
CA ARG A 88 1.43 20.94 -6.45
C ARG A 88 0.49 21.89 -7.19
N ILE A 89 -0.69 21.42 -7.60
CA ILE A 89 -1.58 22.13 -8.56
C ILE A 89 -2.96 22.39 -7.94
N VAL A 90 -3.39 21.52 -7.04
CA VAL A 90 -4.68 21.60 -6.33
C VAL A 90 -4.42 21.95 -4.87
N THR A 91 -5.11 22.97 -4.38
CA THR A 91 -5.07 23.41 -2.99
C THR A 91 -6.45 23.25 -2.37
N VAL A 92 -6.50 22.97 -1.07
CA VAL A 92 -7.76 22.98 -0.30
C VAL A 92 -8.42 24.35 -0.45
N GLY A 93 -9.73 24.36 -0.70
CA GLY A 93 -10.51 25.57 -0.99
C GLY A 93 -10.61 25.95 -2.47
N ALA A 94 -9.89 25.27 -3.37
CA ALA A 94 -10.04 25.51 -4.81
C ALA A 94 -11.36 24.94 -5.35
N ARG A 95 -11.99 25.68 -6.27
CA ARG A 95 -13.15 25.21 -7.04
C ARG A 95 -12.65 24.40 -8.23
N ILE A 96 -13.13 23.17 -8.35
CA ILE A 96 -12.77 22.27 -9.44
C ILE A 96 -14.02 21.82 -10.19
N ASP A 97 -13.89 21.73 -11.50
CA ASP A 97 -14.87 21.13 -12.40
C ASP A 97 -14.24 19.92 -13.06
N LEU A 98 -14.91 18.78 -12.95
CA LEU A 98 -14.42 17.47 -13.35
C LEU A 98 -15.51 16.69 -14.06
N ASP A 99 -15.41 16.60 -15.38
CA ASP A 99 -16.38 15.89 -16.23
C ASP A 99 -17.85 16.24 -15.90
N GLY A 100 -18.12 17.51 -15.60
CA GLY A 100 -19.45 18.03 -15.26
C GLY A 100 -19.81 17.96 -13.76
N ILE A 101 -18.92 17.45 -12.92
CA ILE A 101 -19.04 17.49 -11.46
C ILE A 101 -18.31 18.73 -10.95
N THR A 102 -19.06 19.73 -10.50
CA THR A 102 -18.52 20.95 -9.89
C THR A 102 -18.54 20.85 -8.38
N GLY A 103 -17.43 21.22 -7.73
CA GLY A 103 -17.34 21.24 -6.27
C GLY A 103 -16.11 21.97 -5.74
N THR A 104 -16.00 22.00 -4.42
CA THR A 104 -14.89 22.63 -3.70
C THR A 104 -14.06 21.57 -2.99
N VAL A 105 -12.73 21.66 -3.13
CA VAL A 105 -11.81 20.73 -2.46
C VAL A 105 -11.81 21.00 -0.96
N VAL A 106 -12.21 20.01 -0.16
CA VAL A 106 -12.29 20.11 1.31
C VAL A 106 -11.04 19.52 1.97
N ASP A 107 -10.53 18.39 1.47
CA ASP A 107 -9.36 17.73 2.02
C ASP A 107 -8.57 16.94 0.96
N LEU A 108 -7.26 16.80 1.19
CA LEU A 108 -6.33 16.03 0.36
C LEU A 108 -5.78 14.87 1.21
N ARG A 109 -6.35 13.67 1.04
CA ARG A 109 -5.97 12.46 1.79
C ARG A 109 -4.79 11.71 1.13
N ALA A 110 -4.41 10.55 1.66
CA ALA A 110 -3.23 9.83 1.16
C ALA A 110 -3.40 9.31 -0.28
N ALA A 111 -4.63 8.97 -0.69
CA ALA A 111 -4.93 8.37 -1.99
C ALA A 111 -6.18 8.98 -2.70
N THR A 112 -6.88 9.91 -2.05
CA THR A 112 -8.11 10.51 -2.58
C THR A 112 -8.19 11.99 -2.25
N THR A 113 -8.93 12.74 -3.07
CA THR A 113 -9.36 14.10 -2.77
C THR A 113 -10.82 14.09 -2.35
N GLU A 114 -11.13 14.81 -1.29
CA GLU A 114 -12.50 15.02 -0.83
C GLU A 114 -13.04 16.32 -1.45
N ILE A 115 -14.16 16.19 -2.18
CA ILE A 115 -14.82 17.28 -2.89
C ILE A 115 -16.23 17.42 -2.34
N SER A 116 -16.56 18.62 -1.84
CA SER A 116 -17.94 18.97 -1.51
C SER A 116 -18.64 19.50 -2.76
N THR A 117 -19.75 18.87 -3.14
CA THR A 117 -20.56 19.23 -4.30
C THR A 117 -21.67 20.22 -3.92
N ASP A 118 -22.16 21.01 -4.88
CA ASP A 118 -23.25 21.99 -4.63
C ASP A 118 -24.58 21.35 -4.20
N ALA A 119 -24.73 20.04 -4.39
CA ALA A 119 -25.90 19.27 -3.98
C ALA A 119 -25.81 18.73 -2.53
N ASP A 120 -24.94 19.32 -1.70
CA ASP A 120 -24.75 19.00 -0.27
C ASP A 120 -24.25 17.56 -0.01
N GLY A 121 -23.42 17.04 -0.92
CA GLY A 121 -22.82 15.71 -0.84
C GLY A 121 -21.28 15.75 -0.92
N THR A 122 -20.64 14.86 -0.16
CA THR A 122 -19.18 14.63 -0.19
C THR A 122 -18.83 13.53 -1.18
N LEU A 123 -17.96 13.84 -2.15
CA LEU A 123 -17.43 12.89 -3.12
C LEU A 123 -15.94 12.65 -2.87
N HIS A 124 -15.55 11.38 -2.78
CA HIS A 124 -14.14 10.99 -2.77
C HIS A 124 -13.71 10.61 -4.18
N VAL A 125 -12.76 11.35 -4.74
CA VAL A 125 -12.22 11.08 -6.06
C VAL A 125 -10.77 10.60 -5.95
N PRO A 126 -10.42 9.42 -6.50
CA PRO A 126 -9.05 8.94 -6.56
C PRO A 126 -8.14 9.89 -7.33
N TYR A 127 -6.89 10.00 -6.91
CA TYR A 127 -5.90 10.85 -7.57
C TYR A 127 -5.63 10.40 -9.01
N SER A 128 -5.63 9.11 -9.31
CA SER A 128 -5.44 8.62 -10.69
C SER A 128 -6.55 9.09 -11.63
N THR A 129 -7.81 9.10 -11.17
CA THR A 129 -8.96 9.60 -11.93
C THR A 129 -8.85 11.09 -12.20
N LEU A 130 -8.50 11.86 -11.16
CA LEU A 130 -8.23 13.29 -11.27
C LEU A 130 -7.10 13.61 -12.28
N LEU A 131 -6.13 12.70 -12.45
CA LEU A 131 -5.02 12.88 -13.40
C LEU A 131 -5.37 12.46 -14.83
N ALA A 132 -6.31 11.53 -14.98
CA ALA A 132 -6.74 11.02 -16.28
C ALA A 132 -7.77 11.94 -16.97
N SER A 133 -8.55 12.70 -16.18
CA SER A 133 -9.57 13.62 -16.70
C SER A 133 -9.07 15.07 -16.80
N PRO A 134 -9.55 15.87 -17.78
CA PRO A 134 -9.26 17.29 -17.86
C PRO A 134 -9.79 18.02 -16.61
N LEU A 135 -8.88 18.66 -15.88
CA LEU A 135 -9.19 19.42 -14.68
C LEU A 135 -9.19 20.92 -14.97
N GLN A 136 -10.31 21.60 -14.73
CA GLN A 136 -10.34 23.07 -14.66
C GLN A 136 -10.29 23.53 -13.21
N VAL A 137 -9.17 24.14 -12.83
CA VAL A 137 -8.98 24.72 -11.50
C VAL A 137 -9.26 26.21 -11.58
N ARG A 138 -10.33 26.67 -10.92
CA ARG A 138 -10.55 28.09 -10.69
C ARG A 138 -10.09 28.42 -9.28
N GLN A 139 -8.89 28.98 -9.19
CA GLN A 139 -8.44 29.65 -7.98
C GLN A 139 -9.42 30.81 -7.75
N GLN A 140 -10.15 30.77 -6.64
CA GLN A 140 -10.96 31.91 -6.22
C GLN A 140 -9.95 32.99 -5.84
N SER A 141 -9.61 33.82 -6.82
CA SER A 141 -8.77 34.99 -6.62
C SER A 141 -9.43 35.82 -5.55
N ASP A 142 -8.65 36.07 -4.50
CA ASP A 142 -8.92 36.95 -3.39
C ASP A 142 -9.25 38.36 -3.94
N ALA A 143 -10.50 38.56 -4.35
CA ALA A 143 -11.05 39.81 -4.81
C ALA A 143 -11.85 40.40 -3.65
N GLY A 144 -11.16 41.15 -2.78
CA GLY A 144 -11.81 41.87 -1.69
C GLY A 144 -10.89 42.32 -0.55
N ARG A 145 -9.82 43.07 -0.86
CA ARG A 145 -9.31 44.10 0.05
C ARG A 145 -9.41 45.46 -0.62
#